data_AF-A0A4Q3BY16-F1
#
_entry.id   AF-A0A4Q3BY16-F1
#
_cell.length_a   1.000
_cell.length_b   1.000
_cell.length_c   1.000
_cell.angle_alpha   90.00
_cell.angle_beta   90.00
_cell.angle_gamma   90.00
#
_symmetry.space_group_name_H-M   'P 1'
#
loop_
_entity.id
_entity.type
_entity.pdbx_description
1 polymer ?
#
loop_
_entity_poly.entity_id
_entity_poly.type
_entity_poly.pdbx_seq_one_letter_code
_entity_poly.pdbx_strand_id
1 'polypeptide(L)'
;MTNSNDTAPDGATPRRRPKAEVLEVGGRRLQPSTLMMGHGYDPMLSEGSLKPPIFLTSTFVFETAAAGKRHFEGLTGKRPGGAEGLVYSRFNGPDQEILEARLGIWEDAEDALSFSSGMSAIATLMLAMVRPGDVIVHSSPLYAATETLIARILG
;
A
#
# COMPACT_ATOMS: atom_id res chain seq x y z
N MET A 1 -3.56 -52.39 4.68
CA MET A 1 -3.79 -51.73 5.98
C MET A 1 -2.79 -50.60 6.10
N THR A 2 -3.16 -49.42 5.63
CA THR A 2 -2.38 -48.18 5.77
C THR A 2 -3.14 -47.28 6.73
N ASN A 3 -2.71 -47.24 7.98
CA ASN A 3 -3.11 -46.23 8.94
C ASN A 3 -1.84 -45.55 9.42
N SER A 4 -1.76 -44.23 9.22
CA SER A 4 -1.58 -43.29 10.33
C SER A 4 -1.50 -41.87 9.76
N ASN A 5 -2.47 -41.07 10.17
CA ASN A 5 -2.55 -39.63 9.99
C ASN A 5 -1.20 -38.94 10.20
N ASP A 6 -0.75 -38.23 9.16
CA ASP A 6 0.18 -37.10 9.28
C ASP A 6 -0.50 -35.87 8.63
N THR A 7 -1.74 -35.60 9.05
CA THR A 7 -2.32 -34.27 8.89
C THR A 7 -1.65 -33.37 9.90
N ALA A 8 -0.74 -32.50 9.41
CA ALA A 8 -0.26 -31.36 10.15
C ALA A 8 -1.46 -30.63 10.80
N PRO A 9 -1.35 -30.18 12.06
CA PRO A 9 -2.44 -29.47 12.72
C PRO A 9 -2.78 -28.23 11.88
N ASP A 10 -4.04 -28.10 11.46
CA ASP A 10 -4.53 -27.03 10.58
C ASP A 10 -4.62 -25.65 11.26
N GLY A 11 -3.87 -25.45 12.35
CA GLY A 11 -3.91 -24.34 13.30
C GLY A 11 -3.53 -22.97 12.75
N ALA A 12 -3.75 -22.69 11.47
CA ALA A 12 -3.93 -21.34 10.99
C ALA A 12 -5.32 -20.86 11.44
N THR A 13 -5.36 -20.00 12.46
CA THR A 13 -6.54 -19.19 12.74
C THR A 13 -7.02 -18.58 11.42
N PRO A 14 -8.25 -18.86 10.95
CA PRO A 14 -8.68 -18.35 9.65
C PRO A 14 -8.58 -16.83 9.70
N ARG A 15 -7.71 -16.25 8.86
CA ARG A 15 -7.60 -14.80 8.70
C ARG A 15 -8.99 -14.29 8.38
N ARG A 16 -9.59 -13.57 9.33
CA ARG A 16 -10.93 -13.02 9.18
C ARG A 16 -10.94 -12.19 7.90
N ARG A 17 -11.98 -12.38 7.06
CA ARG A 17 -12.13 -11.58 5.84
C ARG A 17 -12.07 -10.09 6.24
N PRO A 18 -11.31 -9.26 5.51
CA PRO A 18 -11.25 -7.83 5.76
C PRO A 18 -12.66 -7.26 5.88
N LYS A 19 -12.87 -6.31 6.79
CA LYS A 19 -14.07 -5.48 6.84
C LYS A 19 -14.48 -5.06 5.43
N ALA A 20 -15.73 -5.35 5.05
CA ALA A 20 -16.27 -4.95 3.77
C ALA A 20 -16.23 -3.43 3.62
N GLU A 21 -15.83 -2.98 2.45
CA GLU A 21 -15.74 -1.56 2.15
C GLU A 21 -17.14 -0.98 1.96
N VAL A 22 -17.49 0.01 2.79
CA VAL A 22 -18.79 0.69 2.74
C VAL A 22 -18.56 2.07 2.15
N LEU A 23 -18.79 2.19 0.84
CA LEU A 23 -18.71 3.46 0.11
C LEU A 23 -20.08 4.13 -0.08
N GLU A 24 -21.15 3.39 0.13
CA GLU A 24 -22.51 3.83 -0.09
C GLU A 24 -23.42 3.38 1.05
N VAL A 25 -24.34 4.25 1.46
CA VAL A 25 -25.40 3.92 2.43
C VAL A 25 -26.73 4.44 1.90
N GLY A 26 -27.68 3.53 1.71
CA GLY A 26 -29.05 3.86 1.28
C GLY A 26 -29.13 4.60 -0.06
N GLY A 27 -28.36 4.20 -1.07
CA GLY A 27 -28.38 4.85 -2.39
C GLY A 27 -27.45 6.06 -2.52
N ARG A 28 -26.70 6.42 -1.48
CA ARG A 28 -25.88 7.65 -1.44
C ARG A 28 -24.42 7.35 -1.19
N ARG A 29 -23.55 7.79 -2.11
CA ARG A 29 -22.09 7.74 -1.93
C ARG A 29 -21.72 8.60 -0.72
N LEU A 30 -20.93 8.02 0.18
CA LEU A 30 -20.42 8.73 1.34
C LEU A 30 -19.39 9.78 0.91
N GLN A 31 -19.39 10.92 1.61
CA GLN A 31 -18.40 11.97 1.38
C GLN A 31 -17.00 11.50 1.84
N PRO A 32 -15.91 11.92 1.17
CA PRO A 32 -14.55 11.57 1.59
C PRO A 32 -14.27 11.85 3.06
N SER A 33 -14.74 12.99 3.59
CA SER A 33 -14.62 13.36 5.01
C SER A 33 -15.28 12.36 5.97
N THR A 34 -16.35 11.69 5.55
CA THR A 34 -17.00 10.62 6.33
C THR A 34 -16.19 9.34 6.24
N LEU A 35 -15.72 8.98 5.05
CA LEU A 35 -14.91 7.78 4.80
C LEU A 35 -13.57 7.82 5.56
N MET A 36 -12.96 9.01 5.70
CA MET A 36 -11.72 9.21 6.46
C MET A 36 -11.76 8.70 7.90
N MET A 37 -12.96 8.59 8.50
CA MET A 37 -13.11 8.15 9.89
C MET A 37 -12.77 6.68 10.12
N GLY A 38 -12.79 5.84 9.08
CA GLY A 38 -12.58 4.41 9.27
C GLY A 38 -12.28 3.59 8.01
N HIS A 39 -12.18 4.22 6.84
CA HIS A 39 -11.75 3.55 5.62
C HIS A 39 -10.27 3.08 5.75
N GLY A 40 -9.97 1.96 5.10
CA GLY A 40 -8.64 1.31 5.13
C GLY A 40 -8.29 0.59 6.43
N TYR A 41 -9.12 0.66 7.47
CA TYR A 41 -8.82 0.10 8.79
C TYR A 41 -9.90 -0.86 9.31
N ASP A 42 -9.47 -2.05 9.73
CA ASP A 42 -10.30 -3.03 10.45
C ASP A 42 -9.74 -3.22 11.89
N PRO A 43 -10.44 -2.74 12.93
CA PRO A 43 -10.04 -2.93 14.33
C PRO A 43 -9.78 -4.38 14.72
N MET A 44 -10.44 -5.34 14.05
CA MET A 44 -10.33 -6.75 14.39
C MET A 44 -8.99 -7.36 13.97
N LEU A 45 -8.24 -6.68 13.11
CA LEU A 45 -6.85 -7.04 12.78
C LEU A 45 -5.85 -6.48 13.82
N SER A 46 -6.34 -5.81 14.87
CA SER A 46 -5.52 -5.11 15.87
C SER A 46 -6.15 -5.16 17.25
N GLU A 47 -6.51 -6.36 17.73
CA GLU A 47 -7.05 -6.62 19.07
C GLU A 47 -8.31 -5.80 19.43
N GLY A 48 -9.07 -5.38 18.41
CA GLY A 48 -10.26 -4.54 18.60
C GLY A 48 -9.94 -3.06 18.89
N SER A 49 -8.69 -2.62 18.73
CA SER A 49 -8.31 -1.22 18.93
C SER A 49 -9.07 -0.30 17.96
N LEU A 50 -9.78 0.70 18.50
CA LEU A 50 -10.51 1.65 17.66
C LEU A 50 -9.57 2.53 16.83
N LYS A 51 -8.41 2.91 17.39
CA LYS A 51 -7.37 3.65 16.69
C LYS A 51 -6.34 2.65 16.13
N PRO A 52 -5.88 2.82 14.88
CA PRO A 52 -4.76 2.04 14.37
C PRO A 52 -3.55 2.14 15.31
N PRO A 53 -3.03 1.01 15.82
CA PRO A 53 -1.74 0.98 16.50
C PRO A 53 -0.63 1.44 15.55
N ILE A 54 0.46 1.97 16.08
CA ILE A 54 1.63 2.33 15.29
C ILE A 54 2.53 1.10 15.18
N PHE A 55 2.66 0.53 13.98
CA PHE A 55 3.48 -0.65 13.71
C PHE A 55 4.93 -0.24 13.45
N LEU A 56 5.67 0.01 14.53
CA LEU A 56 7.11 0.31 14.50
C LEU A 56 7.97 -0.96 14.28
N THR A 57 7.79 -1.60 13.13
CA THR A 57 8.60 -2.73 12.68
C THR A 57 9.09 -2.48 11.26
N SER A 58 10.19 -3.14 10.89
CA SER A 58 10.65 -3.19 9.51
C SER A 58 10.22 -4.49 8.80
N THR A 59 10.06 -5.58 9.54
CA THR A 59 9.96 -6.93 8.97
C THR A 59 8.71 -7.64 9.50
N PHE A 60 8.02 -8.35 8.60
CA PHE A 60 6.82 -9.11 8.92
C PHE A 60 7.08 -10.62 8.81
N VAL A 61 6.47 -11.39 9.70
CA VAL A 61 6.63 -12.85 9.74
C VAL A 61 5.73 -13.51 8.69
N PHE A 62 6.26 -14.54 8.03
CA PHE A 62 5.47 -15.39 7.13
C PHE A 62 5.08 -16.67 7.86
N GLU A 63 3.86 -17.16 7.59
CA GLU A 63 3.36 -18.41 8.18
C GLU A 63 4.21 -19.62 7.75
N THR A 64 4.70 -19.61 6.51
CA THR A 64 5.55 -20.66 5.95
C THR A 64 6.57 -20.09 4.97
N ALA A 65 7.65 -20.83 4.71
CA ALA A 65 8.63 -20.47 3.67
C ALA A 65 7.98 -20.35 2.28
N ALA A 66 7.01 -21.23 1.98
CA ALA A 66 6.25 -21.18 0.74
C ALA A 66 5.40 -19.91 0.62
N ALA A 67 4.81 -19.43 1.74
CA ALA A 67 4.12 -18.15 1.76
C ALA A 67 5.08 -17.00 1.48
N GLY A 68 6.23 -16.95 2.18
CA GLY A 68 7.26 -15.93 1.95
C GLY A 68 7.66 -15.82 0.48
N LYS A 69 7.95 -16.96 -0.18
CA LYS A 69 8.25 -17.00 -1.62
C LYS A 69 7.14 -16.34 -2.46
N ARG A 70 5.86 -16.67 -2.21
CA ARG A 70 4.73 -16.11 -2.97
C ARG A 70 4.63 -14.59 -2.83
N HIS A 71 4.82 -14.06 -1.61
CA HIS A 71 4.80 -12.61 -1.40
C HIS A 71 5.87 -11.88 -2.21
N PHE A 72 7.11 -12.40 -2.23
CA PHE A 72 8.21 -11.82 -3.01
C PHE A 72 8.02 -11.95 -4.53
N GLU A 73 7.44 -13.06 -5.00
CA GLU A 73 7.11 -13.23 -6.41
C GLU A 73 6.06 -12.22 -6.88
N GLY A 74 5.08 -11.90 -6.02
CA GLY A 74 4.10 -10.85 -6.25
C GLY A 74 4.72 -9.45 -6.32
N LEU A 75 5.57 -9.09 -5.34
CA LEU A 75 6.29 -7.81 -5.31
C LEU A 75 7.18 -7.58 -6.55
N THR A 76 7.86 -8.64 -7.01
CA THR A 76 8.79 -8.56 -8.14
C THR A 76 8.11 -8.65 -9.50
N GLY A 77 6.78 -8.78 -9.53
CA GLY A 77 6.02 -8.96 -10.77
C GLY A 77 6.23 -10.32 -11.45
N LYS A 78 6.92 -11.27 -10.80
CA LYS A 78 7.07 -12.65 -11.29
C LYS A 78 5.74 -13.41 -11.25
N ARG A 79 4.84 -12.99 -10.37
CA ARG A 79 3.47 -13.48 -10.27
C ARG A 79 2.50 -12.31 -10.44
N PRO A 80 1.42 -12.46 -11.24
CA PRO A 80 0.39 -11.43 -11.34
C PRO A 80 -0.37 -11.30 -10.01
N GLY A 81 -0.90 -10.10 -9.74
CA GLY A 81 -1.73 -9.82 -8.56
C GLY A 81 -1.05 -9.04 -7.43
N GLY A 82 0.24 -8.66 -7.59
CA GLY A 82 0.95 -7.85 -6.59
C GLY A 82 1.28 -8.61 -5.31
N ALA A 83 1.68 -7.88 -4.27
CA ALA A 83 2.01 -8.46 -2.97
C ALA A 83 0.74 -8.87 -2.20
N GLU A 84 0.58 -10.16 -1.91
CA GLU A 84 -0.56 -10.64 -1.10
C GLU A 84 -0.30 -10.44 0.41
N GLY A 85 -0.06 -9.22 0.87
CA GLY A 85 0.13 -8.87 2.29
C GLY A 85 1.47 -8.21 2.61
N LEU A 86 1.79 -8.12 3.90
CA LEU A 86 2.93 -7.36 4.42
C LEU A 86 4.25 -8.13 4.28
N VAL A 87 5.31 -7.46 3.85
CA VAL A 87 6.63 -8.10 3.61
C VAL A 87 7.72 -7.38 4.39
N TYR A 88 7.93 -6.11 4.04
CA TYR A 88 8.99 -5.29 4.60
C TYR A 88 8.58 -3.83 4.46
N SER A 89 8.67 -3.05 5.54
CA SER A 89 8.10 -1.70 5.67
C SER A 89 8.65 -0.66 4.70
N ARG A 90 9.67 -1.01 3.89
CA ARG A 90 10.09 -0.19 2.75
C ARG A 90 9.08 -0.23 1.59
N PHE A 91 8.37 -1.34 1.42
CA PHE A 91 7.41 -1.54 0.34
C PHE A 91 6.00 -1.28 0.82
N ASN A 92 5.63 -1.85 1.97
CA ASN A 92 4.31 -1.67 2.56
C ASN A 92 4.31 -1.93 4.07
N GLY A 93 3.35 -1.32 4.76
CA GLY A 93 3.13 -1.47 6.19
C GLY A 93 1.70 -1.06 6.55
N PRO A 94 1.13 -1.53 7.69
CA PRO A 94 -0.27 -1.25 8.03
C PRO A 94 -0.59 0.24 8.08
N ASP A 95 0.24 1.03 8.76
CA ASP A 95 0.04 2.48 8.87
C ASP A 95 0.13 3.18 7.50
N GLN A 96 1.03 2.70 6.63
CA GLN A 96 1.25 3.23 5.29
C GLN A 96 0.05 2.93 4.39
N GLU A 97 -0.41 1.67 4.34
CA GLU A 97 -1.56 1.26 3.52
C GLU A 97 -2.85 1.98 3.97
N ILE A 98 -3.04 2.20 5.28
CA ILE A 98 -4.18 2.99 5.79
C ILE A 98 -4.13 4.43 5.29
N LEU A 99 -2.95 5.06 5.31
CA LEU A 99 -2.76 6.42 4.82
C LEU A 99 -3.01 6.51 3.30
N GLU A 100 -2.43 5.59 2.54
CA GLU A 100 -2.53 5.55 1.08
C GLU A 100 -3.98 5.32 0.63
N ALA A 101 -4.68 4.34 1.20
CA ALA A 101 -6.10 4.09 0.88
C ALA A 101 -6.99 5.31 1.14
N ARG A 102 -6.69 6.07 2.21
CA ARG A 102 -7.42 7.30 2.54
C ARG A 102 -7.11 8.44 1.59
N LEU A 103 -5.85 8.61 1.20
CA LEU A 103 -5.47 9.60 0.18
C LEU A 103 -6.14 9.29 -1.16
N GLY A 104 -6.21 8.02 -1.57
CA GLY A 104 -6.91 7.59 -2.78
C GLY A 104 -8.37 8.07 -2.80
N ILE A 105 -9.11 7.86 -1.71
CA ILE A 105 -10.49 8.37 -1.58
C ILE A 105 -10.57 9.89 -1.63
N TRP A 106 -9.63 10.57 -0.98
CA TRP A 106 -9.66 12.03 -0.88
C TRP A 106 -9.44 12.71 -2.24
N GLU A 107 -8.58 12.13 -3.06
CA GLU A 107 -8.22 12.64 -4.39
C GLU A 107 -9.05 12.01 -5.53
N ASP A 108 -10.01 11.12 -5.21
CA ASP A 108 -10.75 10.28 -6.18
C ASP A 108 -9.81 9.54 -7.15
N ALA A 109 -8.70 9.03 -6.60
CA ALA A 109 -7.65 8.30 -7.31
C ALA A 109 -7.80 6.78 -7.12
N GLU A 110 -7.34 6.02 -8.11
CA GLU A 110 -7.37 4.55 -8.09
C GLU A 110 -6.40 3.97 -7.04
N ASP A 111 -5.28 4.65 -6.78
CA ASP A 111 -4.25 4.24 -5.82
C ASP A 111 -3.43 5.46 -5.34
N ALA A 112 -2.65 5.28 -4.28
CA ALA A 112 -1.77 6.30 -3.73
C ALA A 112 -0.46 5.71 -3.18
N LEU A 113 0.61 6.50 -3.22
CA LEU A 113 1.91 6.14 -2.64
C LEU A 113 2.38 7.22 -1.67
N SER A 114 2.84 6.80 -0.49
CA SER A 114 3.44 7.66 0.50
C SER A 114 4.96 7.75 0.32
N PHE A 115 5.51 8.95 0.48
CA PHE A 115 6.93 9.22 0.30
C PHE A 115 7.53 9.94 1.49
N SER A 116 8.85 9.81 1.66
CA SER A 116 9.59 10.47 2.75
C SER A 116 9.56 12.00 2.69
N SER A 117 9.28 12.58 1.53
CA SER A 117 9.11 14.02 1.34
C SER A 117 8.35 14.34 0.05
N GLY A 118 7.86 15.57 -0.10
CA GLY A 118 7.24 16.04 -1.34
C GLY A 118 8.19 15.98 -2.55
N MET A 119 9.48 16.29 -2.35
CA MET A 119 10.48 16.17 -3.43
C MET A 119 10.77 14.71 -3.78
N SER A 120 10.71 13.77 -2.82
CA SER A 120 10.82 12.34 -3.10
C SER A 120 9.67 11.87 -3.99
N ALA A 121 8.44 12.34 -3.74
CA ALA A 121 7.27 12.03 -4.58
C ALA A 121 7.45 12.57 -6.00
N ILE A 122 7.79 13.85 -6.15
CA ILE A 122 8.01 14.50 -7.45
C ILE A 122 9.14 13.83 -8.23
N ALA A 123 10.29 13.59 -7.59
CA ALA A 123 11.43 12.97 -8.24
C ALA A 123 11.15 11.53 -8.65
N THR A 124 10.47 10.74 -7.80
CA THR A 124 10.10 9.36 -8.14
C THR A 124 9.13 9.32 -9.31
N LEU A 125 8.12 10.19 -9.33
CA LEU A 125 7.19 10.30 -10.46
C LEU A 125 7.94 10.60 -11.76
N MET A 126 8.81 11.61 -11.76
CA MET A 126 9.57 11.98 -12.95
C MET A 126 10.45 10.82 -13.41
N LEU A 127 11.26 10.23 -12.52
CA LEU A 127 12.17 9.12 -12.85
C LEU A 127 11.45 7.85 -13.30
N ALA A 128 10.20 7.63 -12.86
CA ALA A 128 9.39 6.50 -13.30
C ALA A 128 8.79 6.73 -14.70
N MET A 129 8.49 7.97 -15.05
CA MET A 129 7.74 8.32 -16.28
C MET A 129 8.62 8.76 -17.45
N VAL A 130 9.82 9.31 -17.19
CA VAL A 130 10.68 9.88 -18.23
C VAL A 130 11.94 9.04 -18.47
N ARG A 131 12.45 9.10 -19.70
CA ARG A 131 13.68 8.47 -20.16
C ARG A 131 14.59 9.49 -20.85
N PRO A 132 15.90 9.21 -20.99
CA PRO A 132 16.78 10.05 -21.78
C PRO A 132 16.23 10.26 -23.20
N GLY A 133 16.08 11.52 -23.62
CA GLY A 133 15.51 11.92 -24.90
C GLY A 133 14.03 12.32 -24.87
N ASP A 134 13.33 12.11 -23.74
CA ASP A 134 11.96 12.61 -23.56
C ASP A 134 11.92 14.13 -23.35
N VAL A 135 10.76 14.73 -23.61
CA VAL A 135 10.53 16.17 -23.44
C VAL A 135 9.58 16.40 -22.26
N ILE A 136 10.01 17.21 -21.30
CA ILE A 136 9.18 17.64 -20.16
C ILE A 136 8.63 19.03 -20.45
N VAL A 137 7.29 19.18 -20.42
CA VAL A 137 6.61 20.46 -20.54
C VAL A 137 5.98 20.83 -19.20
N HIS A 138 6.26 22.03 -18.69
CA HIS A 138 5.67 22.54 -17.45
C HIS A 138 5.41 24.05 -17.52
N SER A 139 4.49 24.53 -16.68
CA SER A 139 4.29 25.97 -16.46
C SER A 139 5.33 26.55 -15.51
N SER A 140 5.58 27.86 -15.58
CA SER A 140 6.45 28.57 -14.64
C SER A 140 5.65 29.66 -13.89
N PRO A 141 5.88 29.88 -12.59
CA PRO A 141 6.90 29.23 -11.76
C PRO A 141 6.42 27.92 -11.11
N LEU A 142 7.28 26.90 -11.08
CA LEU A 142 7.15 25.79 -10.15
C LEU A 142 7.90 26.07 -8.84
N TYR A 143 7.71 25.18 -7.86
CA TYR A 143 8.56 25.13 -6.68
C TYR A 143 10.04 25.02 -7.09
N ALA A 144 10.90 25.85 -6.49
CA ALA A 144 12.28 26.04 -6.98
C ALA A 144 13.13 24.76 -7.03
N ALA A 145 12.91 23.81 -6.11
CA ALA A 145 13.62 22.54 -6.15
C ALA A 145 13.15 21.64 -7.30
N THR A 146 11.87 21.76 -7.72
CA THR A 146 11.33 21.05 -8.89
C THR A 146 11.92 21.60 -10.18
N GLU A 147 11.99 22.93 -10.32
CA GLU A 147 12.71 23.58 -11.44
C GLU A 147 14.17 23.10 -11.51
N THR A 148 14.84 23.03 -10.35
CA THR A 148 16.23 22.57 -10.27
C THR A 148 16.38 21.10 -10.68
N LEU A 149 15.46 20.23 -10.25
CA LEU A 149 15.42 18.82 -10.65
C LEU A 149 15.31 18.69 -12.17
N ILE A 150 14.35 19.40 -12.79
CA ILE A 150 14.13 19.35 -14.23
C ILE A 150 15.35 19.88 -14.98
N ALA A 151 15.86 21.06 -14.62
CA ALA A 151 16.89 21.74 -15.40
C ALA A 151 18.32 21.20 -15.19
N ARG A 152 18.63 20.58 -14.04
CA ARG A 152 20.02 20.18 -13.69
C ARG A 152 20.24 18.69 -13.51
N ILE A 153 19.18 17.92 -13.29
CA ILE A 153 19.29 16.48 -13.02
C ILE A 153 18.69 15.69 -14.19
N LEU A 154 17.56 16.13 -14.74
CA LEU A 154 16.88 15.45 -15.85
C LEU A 154 17.20 16.03 -17.23
N GLY A 155 17.62 17.30 -17.29
CA GLY A 155 17.99 18.02 -18.51
C GLY A 155 19.40 17.75 -19.01
#